data_AF-A0AAN0RRE8-F1
#
_entry.id   AF-A0AAN0RRE8-F1
#
_cell.length_a   1.000
_cell.length_b   1.000
_cell.length_c   1.000
_cell.angle_alpha   90.00
_cell.angle_beta   90.00
_cell.angle_gamma   90.00
#
_symmetry.space_group_name_H-M   'P 1'
#
loop_
_entity.id
_entity.type
_entity.pdbx_description
1 polymer ?
#
loop_
_entity_poly.entity_id
_entity_poly.type
_entity_poly.pdbx_seq_one_letter_code
_entity_poly.pdbx_strand_id
1 'polypeptide(L)'
;MSLIDLSEVKPGSHVTLHYRLALAGGADIVNTFSDKPATLLLGAGQLAPSLEQILLGLKVGDHSTFQLTPEQGFGPRNPDMLQRVTLSTLRENGMVGDDFTPGELIEFNAPDGGRYAGVLKEVGETSALFDFNHPLAGQSLTFEVKIIGIL
;
A
#
# COMPACT_ATOMS: atom_id res chain seq x y z
N MET A 1 32.64 -17.86 8.22
CA MET A 1 31.95 -17.82 6.93
C MET A 1 30.52 -18.26 7.18
N SER A 2 29.56 -17.34 7.19
CA SER A 2 28.16 -17.69 7.37
C SER A 2 27.66 -18.27 6.05
N LEU A 3 27.27 -19.55 6.06
CA LEU A 3 26.53 -20.14 4.96
C LEU A 3 25.25 -19.33 4.80
N ILE A 4 25.02 -18.78 3.61
CA ILE A 4 23.72 -18.19 3.28
C ILE A 4 22.74 -19.35 3.32
N ASP A 5 22.04 -19.49 4.44
CA ASP A 5 20.92 -20.43 4.54
C ASP A 5 19.83 -19.91 3.59
N LEU A 6 19.79 -20.49 2.39
CA LEU A 6 18.82 -20.21 1.33
C LEU A 6 17.44 -20.80 1.66
N SER A 7 17.28 -21.43 2.83
CA SER A 7 15.97 -21.91 3.29
C SER A 7 15.17 -20.84 4.03
N GLU A 8 15.78 -19.70 4.40
CA GLU A 8 15.18 -18.65 5.23
C GLU A 8 15.22 -17.28 4.54
N VAL A 9 14.11 -16.54 4.63
CA VAL A 9 13.96 -15.22 4.04
C VAL A 9 14.80 -14.18 4.80
N LYS A 10 15.64 -13.45 4.08
CA LYS A 10 16.53 -12.40 4.61
C LYS A 10 16.38 -11.10 3.83
N PRO A 11 16.85 -9.95 4.37
CA PRO A 11 16.89 -8.71 3.61
C PRO A 11 17.66 -8.90 2.29
N GLY A 12 17.09 -8.45 1.17
CA GLY A 12 17.68 -8.62 -0.16
C GLY A 12 17.44 -9.98 -0.83
N SER A 13 16.74 -10.93 -0.19
CA SER A 13 16.37 -12.20 -0.80
C SER A 13 15.37 -12.02 -1.96
N HIS A 14 15.50 -12.86 -2.99
CA HIS A 14 14.45 -13.03 -3.99
C HIS A 14 13.51 -14.13 -3.53
N VAL A 15 12.28 -13.77 -3.16
CA VAL A 15 11.31 -14.69 -2.59
C VAL A 15 10.20 -14.93 -3.60
N THR A 16 9.95 -16.21 -3.92
CA THR A 16 8.78 -16.63 -4.67
C THR A 16 7.72 -17.12 -3.69
N LEU A 17 6.55 -16.51 -3.70
CA LEU A 17 5.46 -16.81 -2.77
C LEU A 17 4.08 -16.64 -3.41
N HIS A 18 3.10 -17.35 -2.86
CA HIS A 18 1.72 -16.89 -2.90
C HIS A 18 1.48 -15.96 -1.73
N TYR A 19 0.71 -14.91 -1.96
CA TYR A 19 0.24 -14.04 -0.89
C TYR A 19 -1.16 -13.53 -1.19
N ARG A 20 -1.86 -13.21 -0.12
CA ARG A 20 -3.16 -12.57 -0.14
C ARG A 20 -3.18 -11.45 0.87
N LEU A 21 -3.59 -10.28 0.41
CA LEU A 21 -3.83 -9.11 1.23
C LEU A 21 -5.32 -8.80 1.16
N ALA A 22 -6.00 -8.86 2.30
CA ALA A 22 -7.43 -8.61 2.41
C ALA A 22 -7.71 -7.57 3.50
N LEU A 23 -8.77 -6.78 3.32
CA LEU A 23 -9.32 -5.96 4.39
C LEU A 23 -9.91 -6.86 5.47
N ALA A 24 -9.96 -6.39 6.72
CA ALA A 24 -10.58 -7.14 7.84
C ALA A 24 -12.04 -7.57 7.56
N GLY A 25 -12.75 -6.88 6.66
CA GLY A 25 -14.09 -7.24 6.18
C GLY A 25 -14.14 -8.38 5.15
N GLY A 26 -12.99 -9.00 4.81
CA GLY A 26 -12.90 -10.16 3.91
C GLY A 26 -12.79 -9.83 2.41
N ALA A 27 -12.78 -8.55 2.05
CA ALA A 27 -12.56 -8.12 0.67
C ALA A 27 -11.07 -8.24 0.29
N ASP A 28 -10.80 -9.03 -0.75
CA ASP A 28 -9.45 -9.23 -1.27
C ASP A 28 -8.99 -7.98 -2.02
N ILE A 29 -7.82 -7.47 -1.65
CA ILE A 29 -7.13 -6.40 -2.36
C ILE A 29 -6.19 -7.04 -3.39
N VAL A 30 -5.43 -8.04 -2.95
CA VAL A 30 -4.56 -8.85 -3.79
C VAL A 30 -4.70 -10.30 -3.36
N ASN A 31 -4.78 -11.22 -4.31
CA ASN A 31 -4.81 -12.65 -4.02
C ASN A 31 -4.10 -13.40 -5.15
N THR A 32 -2.90 -13.91 -4.88
CA THR A 32 -2.14 -14.69 -5.87
C THR A 32 -2.33 -16.20 -5.72
N PHE A 33 -3.04 -16.68 -4.69
CA PHE A 33 -3.29 -18.11 -4.49
C PHE A 33 -4.20 -18.72 -5.57
N SER A 34 -4.97 -17.89 -6.26
CA SER A 34 -5.82 -18.29 -7.39
C SER A 34 -5.09 -18.23 -8.74
N ASP A 35 -3.83 -17.76 -8.75
CA ASP A 35 -3.07 -17.39 -9.94
C ASP A 35 -1.62 -17.91 -9.87
N LYS A 36 -0.72 -17.33 -10.66
CA LYS A 36 0.71 -17.62 -10.58
C LYS A 36 1.33 -16.98 -9.33
N PRO A 37 2.32 -17.64 -8.70
CA PRO A 37 3.04 -17.04 -7.58
C PRO A 37 3.82 -15.80 -8.02
N ALA A 38 3.99 -14.89 -7.07
CA ALA A 38 4.78 -13.69 -7.28
C ALA A 38 6.24 -13.94 -6.87
N THR A 39 7.18 -13.39 -7.63
CA THR A 39 8.59 -13.32 -7.24
C THR A 39 8.94 -11.87 -6.91
N LEU A 40 9.40 -11.64 -5.68
CA LEU A 40 9.66 -10.32 -5.13
C LEU A 40 11.09 -10.23 -4.63
N LEU A 41 11.74 -9.10 -4.86
CA LEU A 41 13.02 -8.74 -4.28
C LEU A 41 12.79 -7.89 -3.03
N LEU A 42 13.14 -8.44 -1.86
CA LEU A 42 12.97 -7.71 -0.60
C LEU A 42 13.89 -6.48 -0.55
N GLY A 43 13.30 -5.32 -0.28
CA GLY A 43 13.97 -4.02 -0.27
C GLY A 43 13.92 -3.27 -1.60
N ALA A 44 13.29 -3.82 -2.65
CA ALA A 44 13.11 -3.13 -3.94
C ALA A 44 11.84 -2.25 -3.99
N GLY A 45 11.12 -2.12 -2.87
CA GLY A 45 9.87 -1.35 -2.81
C GLY A 45 8.68 -2.02 -3.51
N GLN A 46 8.78 -3.32 -3.79
CA GLN A 46 7.68 -4.10 -4.39
C GLN A 46 6.58 -4.49 -3.38
N LEU A 47 6.92 -4.50 -2.09
CA LEU A 47 5.99 -4.60 -0.97
C LEU A 47 6.22 -3.44 0.00
N ALA A 48 5.19 -3.12 0.79
CA ALA A 48 5.34 -2.17 1.88
C ALA A 48 6.40 -2.69 2.88
N PRO A 49 7.30 -1.83 3.40
CA PRO A 49 8.38 -2.27 4.28
C PRO A 49 7.92 -3.08 5.48
N SER A 50 6.75 -2.76 6.04
CA SER A 50 6.13 -3.49 7.14
C SER A 50 5.75 -4.93 6.77
N LEU A 51 5.24 -5.15 5.56
CA LEU A 51 4.95 -6.49 5.02
C LEU A 51 6.23 -7.27 4.77
N GLU A 52 7.28 -6.61 4.26
CA GLU A 52 8.58 -7.26 4.04
C GLU A 52 9.19 -7.75 5.36
N GLN A 53 9.06 -6.97 6.45
CA GLN A 53 9.54 -7.38 7.77
C GLN A 53 8.86 -8.66 8.28
N ILE A 54 7.58 -8.86 7.96
CA ILE A 54 6.82 -10.07 8.36
C ILE A 54 7.33 -11.32 7.64
N LEU A 55 7.87 -11.15 6.43
CA LEU A 55 8.43 -12.26 5.67
C LEU A 55 9.78 -12.72 6.21
N LEU A 56 10.51 -11.86 6.91
CA LEU A 56 11.84 -12.19 7.44
C LEU A 56 11.76 -13.36 8.42
N GLY A 57 12.65 -14.33 8.25
CA GLY A 57 12.70 -15.53 9.07
C GLY A 57 11.74 -16.65 8.66
N LEU A 58 10.81 -16.39 7.73
CA LEU A 58 10.00 -17.45 7.13
C LEU A 58 10.86 -18.36 6.25
N LYS A 59 10.47 -19.62 6.15
CA LYS A 59 11.19 -20.64 5.39
C LYS A 59 10.42 -21.14 4.19
N VAL A 60 11.13 -21.72 3.23
CA VAL A 60 10.50 -22.40 2.09
C VAL A 60 9.52 -23.47 2.57
N GLY A 61 8.28 -23.40 2.10
CA GLY A 61 7.18 -24.28 2.51
C GLY A 61 6.30 -23.71 3.62
N ASP A 62 6.74 -22.66 4.34
CA ASP A 62 5.92 -22.04 5.38
C ASP A 62 4.68 -21.40 4.77
N HIS A 63 3.54 -21.60 5.45
CA HIS A 63 2.27 -20.97 5.15
C HIS A 63 1.72 -20.38 6.44
N SER A 64 1.63 -19.05 6.48
CA SER A 64 1.22 -18.31 7.66
C SER A 64 0.20 -17.24 7.29
N THR A 65 -0.71 -16.95 8.22
CA THR A 65 -1.66 -15.84 8.10
C THR A 65 -1.45 -14.90 9.27
N PHE A 66 -1.26 -13.62 8.97
CA PHE A 66 -0.99 -12.56 9.92
C PHE A 66 -2.15 -11.56 9.90
N GLN A 67 -2.64 -11.18 11.08
CA GLN A 67 -3.52 -10.03 11.21
C GLN A 67 -2.69 -8.80 11.53
N LEU A 68 -2.83 -7.78 10.69
CA LEU A 68 -2.07 -6.55 10.77
C LEU A 68 -2.96 -5.44 11.32
N THR A 69 -2.48 -4.79 12.37
CA THR A 69 -3.03 -3.50 12.77
C THR A 69 -2.77 -2.46 11.67
N PRO A 70 -3.48 -1.32 11.67
CA PRO A 70 -3.19 -0.25 10.72
C PRO A 70 -1.72 0.16 10.73
N GLU A 71 -1.10 0.23 11.90
CA GLU A 71 0.33 0.56 12.09
C GLU A 71 1.27 -0.44 11.42
N GLN A 72 0.90 -1.73 11.40
CA GLN A 72 1.65 -2.79 10.72
C GLN A 72 1.32 -2.92 9.23
N GLY A 73 0.22 -2.33 8.78
CA GLY A 73 -0.17 -2.27 7.37
C GLY A 73 0.42 -1.03 6.70
N PHE A 74 -0.46 -0.04 6.46
CA PHE A 74 -0.13 1.21 5.76
C PHE A 74 -0.08 2.43 6.70
N GLY A 75 0.09 2.20 7.99
CA GLY A 75 0.06 3.22 9.02
C GLY A 75 -1.37 3.64 9.42
N PRO A 76 -1.50 4.39 10.53
CA PRO A 76 -2.74 5.09 10.84
C PRO A 76 -3.02 6.15 9.78
N ARG A 77 -4.29 6.53 9.61
CA ARG A 77 -4.62 7.75 8.88
C ARG A 77 -3.97 8.93 9.61
N ASN A 78 -3.20 9.72 8.88
CA ASN A 78 -2.61 10.94 9.36
C ASN A 78 -3.58 12.11 9.15
N PRO A 79 -4.05 12.78 10.23
CA PRO A 79 -4.91 13.96 10.10
C PRO A 79 -4.20 15.13 9.40
N ASP A 80 -2.87 15.22 9.45
CA ASP A 80 -2.10 16.26 8.75
C ASP A 80 -2.08 16.06 7.23
N MET A 81 -2.45 14.86 6.75
CA MET A 81 -2.64 14.57 5.33
C MET A 81 -4.06 14.93 4.85
N LEU A 82 -4.92 15.45 5.73
CA LEU A 82 -6.13 16.14 5.31
C LEU A 82 -5.77 17.61 5.04
N GLN A 83 -5.67 17.97 3.76
CA GLN A 83 -5.23 19.30 3.35
C GLN A 83 -6.33 20.04 2.60
N ARG A 84 -6.43 21.34 2.89
CA ARG A 84 -7.29 22.23 2.12
C ARG A 84 -6.53 22.74 0.90
N VAL A 85 -7.09 22.49 -0.28
CA VAL A 85 -6.59 22.99 -1.55
C VAL A 85 -7.55 24.07 -2.03
N THR A 86 -7.03 25.23 -2.45
CA THR A 86 -7.88 26.29 -2.99
C THR A 86 -8.48 25.88 -4.32
N LEU A 87 -9.68 26.34 -4.65
CA LEU A 87 -10.30 26.02 -5.94
C LEU A 87 -9.48 26.53 -7.13
N SER A 88 -8.74 27.63 -6.96
CA SER A 88 -7.80 28.13 -7.97
C SER A 88 -6.66 27.15 -8.21
N THR A 89 -5.99 26.69 -7.14
CA THR A 89 -4.92 25.69 -7.23
C THR A 89 -5.42 24.38 -7.82
N LEU A 90 -6.63 23.95 -7.45
CA LEU A 90 -7.26 22.73 -7.95
C LEU A 90 -7.53 22.81 -9.46
N ARG A 91 -8.01 23.94 -9.97
CA ARG A 91 -8.22 24.16 -11.41
C ARG A 91 -6.92 24.27 -12.19
N GLU A 92 -5.87 24.83 -11.57
CA GLU A 92 -4.56 24.97 -12.20
C GLU A 92 -3.76 23.66 -12.25
N ASN A 93 -3.89 22.81 -11.22
CA ASN A 93 -3.00 21.65 -11.02
C ASN A 93 -3.71 20.29 -11.03
N GLY A 94 -5.04 20.26 -10.84
CA GLY A 94 -5.85 19.06 -10.83
C GLY A 94 -6.32 18.69 -12.24
N MET A 95 -6.31 17.38 -12.54
CA MET A 95 -6.85 16.85 -13.80
C MET A 95 -8.36 16.57 -13.67
N VAL A 96 -9.16 17.59 -13.39
CA VAL A 96 -10.61 17.44 -13.14
C VAL A 96 -11.42 18.40 -14.03
N GLY A 97 -12.62 17.98 -14.42
CA GLY A 97 -13.62 18.87 -15.04
C GLY A 97 -14.18 19.91 -14.05
N ASP A 98 -15.16 20.69 -14.49
CA ASP A 98 -15.76 21.75 -13.66
C ASP A 98 -16.61 21.23 -12.47
N ASP A 99 -16.93 19.93 -12.44
CA ASP A 99 -17.72 19.30 -11.37
C ASP A 99 -16.83 18.57 -10.37
N PHE A 100 -16.91 18.96 -9.10
CA PHE A 100 -16.18 18.33 -7.98
C PHE A 100 -17.15 17.52 -7.12
N THR A 101 -17.02 16.19 -7.11
CA THR A 101 -17.89 15.33 -6.29
C THR A 101 -17.12 14.77 -5.09
N PRO A 102 -17.58 15.00 -3.84
CA PRO A 102 -17.02 14.33 -2.67
C PRO A 102 -16.96 12.81 -2.84
N GLY A 103 -15.79 12.24 -2.62
CA GLY A 103 -15.47 10.82 -2.82
C GLY A 103 -14.62 10.55 -4.06
N GLU A 104 -14.46 11.52 -4.97
CA GLU A 104 -13.63 11.35 -6.16
C GLU A 104 -12.14 11.33 -5.82
N LEU A 105 -11.40 10.45 -6.51
CA LEU A 105 -9.95 10.44 -6.50
C LEU A 105 -9.45 11.45 -7.54
N ILE A 106 -8.68 12.44 -7.09
CA ILE A 106 -8.14 13.50 -7.93
C ILE A 106 -6.61 13.38 -7.94
N GLU A 107 -6.03 13.29 -9.13
CA GLU A 107 -4.58 13.33 -9.33
C GLU A 107 -4.08 14.79 -9.46
N PHE A 108 -2.99 15.07 -8.75
CA PHE A 108 -2.30 16.34 -8.72
C PHE A 108 -0.87 16.16 -9.23
N ASN A 109 -0.35 17.17 -9.91
CA ASN A 109 1.07 17.22 -10.26
C ASN A 109 1.86 17.73 -9.05
N ALA A 110 2.87 16.97 -8.63
CA ALA A 110 3.82 17.41 -7.62
C ALA A 110 4.88 18.35 -8.23
N PRO A 111 5.43 19.29 -7.45
CA PRO A 111 6.46 20.22 -7.92
C PRO A 111 7.74 19.53 -8.43
N ASP A 112 7.99 18.30 -8.00
CA ASP A 112 9.14 17.47 -8.40
C ASP A 112 8.91 16.70 -9.72
N GLY A 113 7.75 16.89 -10.35
CA GLY A 113 7.34 16.18 -11.57
C GLY A 113 6.67 14.83 -11.30
N GLY A 114 6.50 14.44 -10.03
CA GLY A 114 5.68 13.29 -9.64
C GLY A 114 4.18 13.57 -9.77
N ARG A 115 3.37 12.53 -9.56
CA ARG A 115 1.92 12.65 -9.39
C ARG A 115 1.53 12.10 -8.04
N TYR A 116 0.59 12.75 -7.37
CA TYR A 116 0.00 12.26 -6.13
C TYR A 116 -1.52 12.34 -6.24
N ALA A 117 -2.21 11.39 -5.62
CA ALA A 117 -3.66 11.31 -5.66
C ALA A 117 -4.23 11.65 -4.27
N GLY A 118 -5.30 12.43 -4.25
CA GLY A 118 -6.06 12.74 -3.05
C GLY A 118 -7.54 12.46 -3.24
N VAL A 119 -8.21 11.97 -2.20
CA VAL A 119 -9.67 11.78 -2.22
C VAL A 119 -10.34 13.06 -1.76
N LEU A 120 -11.21 13.62 -2.60
CA LEU A 120 -12.02 14.79 -2.25
C LEU A 120 -12.98 14.43 -1.12
N LYS A 121 -12.90 15.13 0.00
CA LYS A 121 -13.77 14.91 1.18
C LYS A 121 -14.91 15.89 1.25
N GLU A 122 -14.65 17.15 0.94
CA GLU A 122 -15.62 18.24 1.05
C GLU A 122 -15.25 19.35 0.06
N VAL A 123 -16.25 19.99 -0.53
CA VAL A 123 -16.09 21.19 -1.36
C VAL A 123 -16.75 22.35 -0.64
N GLY A 124 -15.97 23.39 -0.33
CA GLY A 124 -16.47 24.66 0.18
C GLY A 124 -16.46 25.76 -0.88
N GLU A 125 -16.80 26.99 -0.48
CA GLU A 125 -16.92 28.12 -1.42
C GLU A 125 -15.58 28.56 -2.04
N THR A 126 -14.48 28.44 -1.29
CA THR A 126 -13.15 28.92 -1.71
C THR A 126 -12.07 27.84 -1.73
N SER A 127 -12.33 26.71 -1.05
CA SER A 127 -11.38 25.61 -0.89
C SER A 127 -12.11 24.28 -0.78
N ALA A 128 -11.42 23.22 -1.18
CA ALA A 128 -11.85 21.84 -1.05
C ALA A 128 -10.91 21.09 -0.10
N LEU A 129 -11.47 20.21 0.72
CA LEU A 129 -10.72 19.35 1.64
C LEU A 129 -10.38 18.04 0.93
N PHE A 130 -9.09 17.72 0.87
CA PHE A 130 -8.58 16.49 0.29
C PHE A 130 -7.96 15.61 1.36
N ASP A 131 -8.15 14.31 1.22
CA ASP A 131 -7.48 13.28 2.00
C ASP A 131 -6.40 12.63 1.15
N PHE A 132 -5.15 12.91 1.48
CA PHE A 132 -3.97 12.36 0.79
C PHE A 132 -3.42 11.10 1.45
N ASN A 133 -4.12 10.54 2.45
CA ASN A 133 -3.72 9.29 3.05
C ASN A 133 -3.75 8.15 2.01
N HIS A 134 -2.86 7.16 2.20
CA HIS A 134 -2.93 5.93 1.43
C HIS A 134 -4.34 5.31 1.56
N PRO A 135 -4.94 4.75 0.50
CA PRO A 135 -6.30 4.21 0.56
C PRO A 135 -6.52 3.15 1.65
N LEU A 136 -5.44 2.44 2.01
CA LEU A 136 -5.43 1.40 3.05
C LEU A 136 -4.97 1.90 4.43
N ALA A 137 -4.62 3.18 4.57
CA ALA A 137 -4.22 3.74 5.87
C ALA A 137 -5.40 3.71 6.85
N GLY A 138 -5.11 3.36 8.11
CA GLY A 138 -6.12 3.20 9.15
C GLY A 138 -6.91 1.88 9.09
N GLN A 139 -6.67 1.03 8.07
CA GLN A 139 -7.38 -0.25 7.93
C GLN A 139 -6.60 -1.41 8.55
N SER A 140 -7.30 -2.28 9.25
CA SER A 140 -6.77 -3.59 9.65
C SER A 140 -6.78 -4.53 8.44
N LEU A 141 -5.68 -5.27 8.27
CA LEU A 141 -5.48 -6.14 7.11
C LEU A 141 -5.21 -7.57 7.55
N THR A 142 -5.58 -8.52 6.69
CA THR A 142 -5.13 -9.91 6.80
C THR A 142 -4.11 -10.14 5.70
N PHE A 143 -2.92 -10.59 6.09
CA PHE A 143 -1.84 -10.92 5.20
C PHE A 143 -1.52 -12.42 5.30
N GLU A 144 -1.93 -13.17 4.31
CA GLU A 144 -1.67 -14.60 4.18
C GLU A 144 -0.54 -14.82 3.19
N VAL A 145 0.44 -15.64 3.54
CA VAL A 145 1.64 -15.87 2.73
C VAL A 145 2.01 -17.34 2.74
N LYS A 146 2.46 -17.83 1.58
CA LYS A 146 3.02 -19.16 1.41
C LYS A 146 4.31 -19.08 0.63
N ILE A 147 5.44 -19.38 1.28
CA ILE A 147 6.76 -19.31 0.66
C ILE A 147 6.97 -20.56 -0.20
N ILE A 148 7.30 -20.35 -1.48
CA ILE A 148 7.49 -21.42 -2.47
C ILE A 148 8.97 -21.64 -2.75
N GLY A 149 9.76 -20.57 -2.75
CA GLY A 149 11.20 -20.65 -2.99
C GLY A 149 11.90 -19.35 -2.63
N ILE A 150 13.20 -19.46 -2.36
CA ILE A 150 14.09 -18.34 -2.06
C ILE A 150 15.33 -18.52 -2.95
N LEU A 151 15.78 -17.44 -3.57
CA LEU A 151 16.93 -17.40 -4.49
C LEU A 151 18.00 -16.42 -3.96
#